data_AF-A0ABD0RCE4-F1
#
_entry.id   AF-A0ABD0RCE4-F1
#
_cell.length_a   1.000
_cell.length_b   1.000
_cell.length_c   1.000
_cell.angle_alpha   90.00
_cell.angle_beta   90.00
_cell.angle_gamma   90.00
#
_symmetry.space_group_name_H-M   'P 1'
#
loop_
_entity.id
_entity.type
_entity.pdbx_description
1 polymer ?
#
loop_
_entity_poly.entity_id
_entity_poly.type
_entity_poly.pdbx_seq_one_letter_code
_entity_poly.pdbx_strand_id
1 'polypeptide(L)'
;LCMPKGLSFRTQRDSRTPQFHSFLITREDGSRTYGFVHTFYEEVTSPQICSAMQTLHQMHQAEHNASAHNCPSSSSSSSSSSSSSSSMDSLASSLDEVESPSSQGARRSCGCSSEGYDSVRDTLYVSKAICLITPMPFMHACKRFLSQVHRAVISHQPPPLPLESYIYNILYEVPLPPPGRSLKFHGVYEPVLCQRPGVGELPLADFPLSEAFRLLGVENLVQIFTCVLLEMQILLYSQ
;
A
#
# COMPACT_ATOMS: atom_id res chain seq x y z
N LEU A 1 4.76 6.88 -9.67
CA LEU A 1 3.39 6.33 -9.85
C LEU A 1 3.34 4.80 -9.67
N CYS A 2 4.14 4.02 -10.39
CA CYS A 2 4.15 2.55 -10.23
C CYS A 2 4.64 2.06 -8.85
N MET A 3 5.53 2.80 -8.18
CA MET A 3 5.98 2.48 -6.82
C MET A 3 5.83 3.73 -5.94
N PRO A 4 4.64 3.99 -5.36
CA PRO A 4 4.39 5.20 -4.58
C PRO A 4 5.16 5.23 -3.24
N LYS A 5 5.46 4.05 -2.67
CA LYS A 5 6.28 3.88 -1.46
C LYS A 5 7.78 3.70 -1.77
N GLY A 6 8.22 4.00 -2.99
CA GLY A 6 9.56 3.71 -3.46
C GLY A 6 9.83 2.21 -3.64
N LEU A 7 11.11 1.87 -3.83
CA LEU A 7 11.59 0.49 -3.95
C LEU A 7 11.71 -0.14 -2.55
N SER A 8 11.12 -1.32 -2.37
CA SER A 8 11.11 -2.06 -1.11
C SER A 8 11.89 -3.36 -1.25
N PHE A 9 12.80 -3.61 -0.30
CA PHE A 9 13.43 -4.91 -0.11
C PHE A 9 12.74 -5.68 1.00
N ARG A 10 12.69 -7.01 0.87
CA ARG A 10 12.10 -7.94 1.82
C ARG A 10 12.93 -9.22 1.90
N THR A 11 12.88 -9.89 3.04
CA THR A 11 13.46 -11.22 3.25
C THR A 11 12.40 -12.31 3.04
N GLN A 12 12.81 -13.58 3.13
CA GLN A 12 11.88 -14.72 3.17
C GLN A 12 10.91 -14.70 4.37
N ARG A 13 11.26 -13.96 5.44
CA ARG A 13 10.50 -13.81 6.69
C ARG A 13 9.32 -12.83 6.56
N ASP A 14 9.45 -11.87 5.64
CA ASP A 14 8.45 -10.85 5.41
C ASP A 14 7.31 -11.36 4.52
N SER A 15 6.11 -10.79 4.69
CA SER A 15 5.02 -11.02 3.74
C SER A 15 5.43 -10.55 2.34
N ARG A 16 5.23 -11.39 1.33
CA ARG A 16 5.52 -11.10 -0.09
C ARG A 16 4.26 -11.12 -0.96
N THR A 17 3.09 -11.00 -0.34
CA THR A 17 1.78 -10.97 -1.04
C THR A 17 1.75 -9.84 -2.06
N PRO A 18 1.44 -10.11 -3.35
CA PRO A 18 1.31 -9.06 -4.35
C PRO A 18 0.25 -8.03 -3.97
N GLN A 19 0.53 -6.77 -4.28
CA GLN A 19 -0.33 -5.62 -3.99
C GLN A 19 -0.82 -5.01 -5.30
N PHE A 20 -2.05 -4.50 -5.27
CA PHE A 20 -2.65 -3.82 -6.41
C PHE A 20 -3.07 -2.40 -6.02
N HIS A 21 -2.69 -1.42 -6.82
CA HIS A 21 -3.16 -0.03 -6.69
C HIS A 21 -3.43 0.59 -8.06
N SER A 22 -4.24 1.64 -8.05
CA SER A 22 -4.53 2.44 -9.24
C SER A 22 -4.11 3.89 -9.03
N PHE A 23 -3.74 4.58 -10.10
CA PHE A 23 -3.55 6.02 -10.14
C PHE A 23 -4.25 6.62 -11.36
N LEU A 24 -4.47 7.94 -11.35
CA LEU A 24 -4.96 8.68 -12.51
C LEU A 24 -3.93 9.71 -12.94
N ILE A 25 -3.84 9.94 -14.24
CA ILE A 25 -3.09 11.03 -14.86
C ILE A 25 -4.11 11.95 -15.51
N THR A 26 -4.19 13.20 -15.04
CA THR A 26 -4.92 14.27 -15.72
C THR A 26 -3.96 14.98 -16.67
N ARG A 27 -4.36 15.13 -17.92
CA ARG A 27 -3.59 15.85 -18.96
C ARG A 27 -3.98 17.34 -18.95
N GLU A 28 -3.20 18.15 -19.65
CA GLU A 28 -3.42 19.61 -19.79
C GLU A 28 -4.77 19.99 -20.42
N ASP A 29 -5.32 19.11 -21.27
CA ASP A 29 -6.66 19.22 -21.87
C ASP A 29 -7.81 18.79 -20.92
N GLY A 30 -7.49 18.46 -19.66
CA GLY A 30 -8.43 17.95 -18.65
C GLY A 30 -8.82 16.49 -18.83
N SER A 31 -8.38 15.82 -19.91
CA SER A 31 -8.63 14.39 -20.12
C SER A 31 -7.90 13.52 -19.09
N ARG A 32 -8.44 12.34 -18.80
CA ARG A 32 -7.94 11.44 -17.75
C ARG A 32 -7.53 10.10 -18.33
N THR A 33 -6.35 9.63 -17.96
CA THR A 33 -5.86 8.28 -18.24
C THR A 33 -5.63 7.55 -16.91
N TYR A 34 -5.91 6.25 -16.87
CA TYR A 34 -5.90 5.45 -15.64
C TYR A 34 -4.75 4.45 -15.69
N GLY A 35 -3.95 4.41 -14.63
CA GLY A 35 -2.88 3.43 -14.44
C GLY A 35 -3.28 2.39 -13.42
N PHE A 36 -3.11 1.11 -13.76
CA PHE A 36 -3.38 -0.02 -12.89
C PHE A 36 -2.09 -0.80 -12.67
N VAL A 37 -1.70 -0.99 -11.42
CA VAL A 37 -0.39 -1.49 -11.05
C VAL A 37 -0.52 -2.76 -10.22
N HIS A 38 0.23 -3.78 -10.61
CA HIS A 38 0.39 -5.01 -9.85
C HIS A 38 1.85 -5.11 -9.39
N THR A 39 2.04 -4.87 -8.09
CA THR A 39 3.35 -4.88 -7.41
C THR A 39 3.57 -6.25 -6.77
N PHE A 40 4.74 -6.85 -6.99
CA PHE A 40 5.13 -8.16 -6.49
C PHE A 40 6.61 -8.15 -6.07
N TYR A 41 7.11 -9.27 -5.56
CA TYR A 41 8.49 -9.42 -5.10
C TYR A 41 9.19 -10.50 -5.91
N GLU A 42 10.38 -10.18 -6.43
CA GLU A 42 11.25 -11.10 -7.15
C GLU A 42 12.55 -11.30 -6.38
N GLU A 43 13.14 -12.49 -6.46
CA GLU A 43 14.42 -12.81 -5.82
C GLU A 43 15.58 -12.02 -6.44
N VAL A 44 16.46 -11.49 -5.59
CA VAL A 44 17.66 -10.76 -6.03
C VAL A 44 18.78 -11.76 -6.26
N THR A 45 19.02 -12.08 -7.53
CA THR A 45 20.08 -13.02 -7.96
C THR A 45 21.48 -12.36 -8.04
N SER A 46 21.58 -11.03 -7.98
CA SER A 46 22.86 -10.32 -8.10
C SER A 46 23.60 -10.26 -6.76
N PRO A 47 24.77 -10.91 -6.62
CA PRO A 47 25.52 -10.93 -5.35
C PRO A 47 26.03 -9.54 -4.94
N GLN A 48 26.22 -8.63 -5.92
CA GLN A 48 26.61 -7.24 -5.66
C GLN A 48 25.49 -6.44 -4.97
N ILE A 49 24.23 -6.71 -5.29
CA ILE A 49 23.09 -6.06 -4.64
C ILE A 49 22.92 -6.67 -3.23
N CYS A 50 23.06 -7.99 -3.09
CA CYS A 50 22.98 -8.66 -1.80
C CYS A 50 24.06 -8.17 -0.82
N SER A 51 25.32 -7.98 -1.26
CA SER A 51 26.38 -7.45 -0.39
C SER A 51 26.21 -5.96 -0.10
N ALA A 52 25.81 -5.14 -1.09
CA ALA A 52 25.53 -3.72 -0.88
C ALA A 52 24.40 -3.50 0.14
N MET A 53 23.32 -4.30 0.07
CA MET A 53 22.22 -4.25 1.03
C MET A 53 22.64 -4.68 2.44
N GLN A 54 23.52 -5.68 2.57
CA GLN A 54 24.09 -6.07 3.86
C GLN A 54 24.91 -4.94 4.48
N THR A 55 25.79 -4.28 3.70
CA THR A 55 26.57 -3.12 4.14
C THR A 55 25.68 -1.96 4.56
N LEU A 56 24.66 -1.60 3.76
CA LEU A 56 23.70 -0.55 4.12
C LEU A 56 22.94 -0.86 5.41
N HIS A 57 22.56 -2.12 5.61
CA HIS A 57 21.86 -2.54 6.82
C HIS A 57 22.77 -2.55 8.06
N GLN A 58 24.06 -2.87 7.91
CA GLN A 58 25.06 -2.72 8.98
C GLN A 58 25.29 -1.25 9.34
N MET A 59 25.42 -0.36 8.35
CA MET A 59 25.55 1.08 8.57
C MET A 59 24.34 1.66 9.34
N HIS A 60 23.13 1.34 8.90
CA HIS A 60 21.90 1.78 9.57
C HIS A 60 21.79 1.28 11.01
N GLN A 61 22.15 0.01 11.28
CA GLN A 61 22.17 -0.52 12.65
C GLN A 61 23.22 0.18 13.53
N ALA A 62 24.40 0.49 12.99
CA ALA A 62 25.44 1.22 13.72
C ALA A 62 24.98 2.64 14.09
N GLU A 63 24.35 3.36 13.16
CA GLU A 63 23.78 4.69 13.39
C GLU A 63 22.62 4.68 14.40
N HIS A 64 21.72 3.69 14.30
CA HIS A 64 20.60 3.52 15.22
C HIS A 64 21.07 3.14 16.65
N ASN A 65 22.13 2.35 16.78
CA ASN A 65 22.71 2.01 18.08
C ASN A 65 23.51 3.18 18.68
N ALA A 66 24.21 3.96 17.86
CA ALA A 66 24.92 5.16 18.30
C ALA A 66 23.95 6.25 18.81
N SER A 67 22.84 6.46 18.11
CA SER A 67 21.80 7.40 18.53
C SER A 67 21.09 6.96 19.82
N ALA A 68 20.89 5.65 20.04
CA ALA A 68 20.36 5.12 21.30
C ALA A 68 21.32 5.27 22.50
N HIS A 69 22.63 5.42 22.28
CA HIS A 69 23.62 5.68 23.34
C HIS A 69 23.85 7.17 23.64
N ASN A 70 23.26 8.08 22.85
CA ASN A 70 23.46 9.53 23.00
C ASN A 70 22.36 10.23 23.83
N CYS A 71 21.48 9.48 24.49
CA CYS A 71 20.66 10.03 25.57
C CYS A 71 21.56 10.26 26.80
N PRO A 72 21.77 11.50 27.28
CA PRO A 72 22.45 11.71 28.54
C PRO A 72 21.57 11.14 29.65
N SER A 73 21.99 10.01 30.22
CA SER A 73 21.45 9.52 31.49
C SER A 73 21.76 10.57 32.55
N SER A 74 20.79 11.41 32.87
CA SER A 74 20.89 12.41 33.94
C SER A 74 21.06 11.68 35.27
N SER A 75 22.33 11.52 35.65
CA SER A 75 22.75 10.97 36.93
C SER A 75 22.06 11.74 38.06
N SER A 76 21.40 11.00 38.94
CA SER A 76 20.71 11.53 40.11
C SER A 76 21.65 12.34 41.00
N SER A 77 21.39 13.64 41.15
CA SER A 77 21.92 14.47 42.23
C SER A 77 20.79 15.31 42.81
N SER A 78 20.36 14.95 44.01
CA SER A 78 19.28 15.62 44.74
C SER A 78 19.75 16.88 45.45
N SER A 79 19.08 18.00 45.23
CA SER A 79 18.97 19.08 46.22
C SER A 79 17.66 19.86 46.03
N SER A 80 17.08 20.28 47.15
CA SER A 80 15.72 20.82 47.27
C SER A 80 15.71 22.33 47.48
N SER A 81 14.74 23.05 46.89
CA SER A 81 13.78 23.95 47.61
C SER A 81 13.11 24.98 46.67
N SER A 82 11.77 25.12 46.79
CA SER A 82 10.93 26.36 46.68
C SER A 82 11.23 27.47 45.63
N SER A 83 10.26 28.14 44.99
CA SER A 83 8.78 28.23 45.17
C SER A 83 8.14 29.16 44.11
N SER A 84 6.82 28.99 43.83
CA SER A 84 5.86 29.97 43.22
C SER A 84 6.16 30.49 41.78
N SER A 85 5.21 30.76 40.88
CA SER A 85 3.72 30.70 40.83
C SER A 85 3.30 30.31 39.37
N SER A 86 2.06 30.32 38.85
CA SER A 86 0.74 30.82 39.30
C SER A 86 -0.44 30.01 38.70
N SER A 87 -1.67 30.45 39.00
CA SER A 87 -2.98 30.09 38.42
C SER A 87 -3.06 30.27 36.89
N MET A 88 -4.01 29.71 36.13
CA MET A 88 -5.48 29.53 36.27
C MET A 88 -5.99 28.70 35.05
N ASP A 89 -7.17 28.06 34.94
CA ASP A 89 -8.31 27.80 35.85
C ASP A 89 -9.02 26.49 35.39
N SER A 90 -9.93 25.91 36.18
CA SER A 90 -10.61 24.63 35.87
C SER A 90 -12.13 24.71 35.91
N LEU A 91 -12.83 24.07 34.95
CA LEU A 91 -14.21 23.54 35.10
C LEU A 91 -14.36 22.31 34.16
N ALA A 92 -14.44 21.08 34.68
CA ALA A 92 -15.62 20.38 35.22
C ALA A 92 -16.53 19.79 34.11
N SER A 93 -16.80 18.47 34.09
CA SER A 93 -17.65 17.82 35.10
C SER A 93 -17.44 16.30 35.26
N SER A 94 -17.77 15.80 36.46
CA SER A 94 -17.78 14.39 36.92
C SER A 94 -19.25 13.94 37.14
N LEU A 95 -19.64 12.70 37.48
CA LEU A 95 -19.00 11.51 38.10
C LEU A 95 -19.18 10.26 37.17
N ASP A 96 -19.05 8.96 37.51
CA ASP A 96 -19.03 8.16 38.76
C ASP A 96 -18.02 7.00 38.73
N GLU A 97 -17.66 6.50 39.92
CA GLU A 97 -16.60 5.52 40.17
C GLU A 97 -17.09 4.06 40.25
N VAL A 98 -16.25 3.10 39.84
CA VAL A 98 -16.12 1.78 40.52
C VAL A 98 -14.73 1.16 40.31
N GLU A 99 -14.31 0.33 41.26
CA GLU A 99 -12.92 -0.10 41.52
C GLU A 99 -12.20 -0.90 40.42
N SER A 100 -10.86 -0.80 40.48
CA SER A 100 -9.90 -1.66 39.76
C SER A 100 -9.82 -3.07 40.38
N PRO A 101 -9.19 -4.03 39.67
CA PRO A 101 -7.90 -4.45 40.24
C PRO A 101 -6.76 -4.51 39.22
N SER A 102 -5.54 -4.42 39.76
CA SER A 102 -4.28 -4.43 39.05
C SER A 102 -3.94 -5.77 38.41
N SER A 103 -3.47 -5.73 37.17
CA SER A 103 -2.60 -6.78 36.61
C SER A 103 -1.40 -6.14 35.90
N GLN A 104 -0.21 -6.47 36.40
CA GLN A 104 1.07 -5.94 35.93
C GLN A 104 1.39 -6.38 34.49
N GLY A 105 2.18 -5.56 33.80
CA GLY A 105 3.23 -6.07 32.93
C GLY A 105 2.84 -6.82 31.65
N ALA A 106 2.40 -6.09 30.62
CA ALA A 106 2.74 -6.45 29.24
C ALA A 106 2.71 -5.22 28.32
N ARG A 107 3.77 -4.42 28.30
CA ARG A 107 4.15 -3.70 27.08
C ARG A 107 4.43 -4.78 26.03
N ARG A 108 3.43 -5.14 25.22
CA ARG A 108 3.64 -5.90 23.98
C ARG A 108 4.34 -5.00 22.97
N SER A 109 5.63 -4.75 23.24
CA SER A 109 6.59 -4.55 22.16
C SER A 109 6.40 -5.73 21.22
N CYS A 110 6.01 -5.44 19.98
CA CYS A 110 6.01 -6.44 18.92
C CYS A 110 7.45 -6.93 18.79
N GLY A 111 7.68 -8.18 19.19
CA GLY A 111 8.98 -8.85 19.17
C GLY A 111 9.45 -9.16 17.76
N CYS A 112 9.55 -8.15 16.91
CA CYS A 112 10.44 -8.16 15.76
C CYS A 112 11.86 -8.01 16.33
N SER A 113 12.43 -9.11 16.83
CA SER A 113 13.87 -9.21 16.98
C SER A 113 14.46 -9.04 15.59
N SER A 114 14.89 -7.81 15.29
CA SER A 114 15.53 -7.43 14.03
C SER A 114 16.92 -8.05 13.97
N GLU A 115 16.98 -9.37 13.84
CA GLU A 115 18.13 -10.03 13.22
C GLU A 115 18.34 -9.34 11.88
N GLY A 116 19.43 -8.60 11.77
CA GLY A 116 19.70 -7.85 10.56
C GLY A 116 19.95 -8.79 9.38
N TYR A 117 19.56 -8.34 8.19
CA TYR A 117 19.71 -9.10 6.95
C TYR A 117 21.16 -9.59 6.75
N ASP A 118 21.33 -10.90 6.62
CA ASP A 118 22.60 -11.56 6.34
C ASP A 118 22.57 -12.23 4.96
N SER A 119 23.44 -11.79 4.04
CA SER A 119 23.46 -12.29 2.66
C SER A 119 23.84 -13.78 2.51
N VAL A 120 24.35 -14.41 3.58
CA VAL A 120 24.66 -15.84 3.61
C VAL A 120 23.47 -16.68 4.08
N ARG A 121 22.57 -16.10 4.89
CA ARG A 121 21.47 -16.82 5.58
C ARG A 121 20.08 -16.47 5.08
N ASP A 122 19.89 -15.26 4.56
CA ASP A 122 18.59 -14.74 4.13
C ASP A 122 18.53 -14.56 2.61
N THR A 123 17.38 -14.87 2.03
CA THR A 123 17.09 -14.62 0.61
C THR A 123 16.50 -13.23 0.45
N LEU A 124 17.19 -12.36 -0.29
CA LEU A 124 16.75 -11.01 -0.57
C LEU A 124 15.74 -10.99 -1.73
N TYR A 125 14.63 -10.27 -1.54
CA TYR A 125 13.61 -10.01 -2.55
C TYR A 125 13.47 -8.50 -2.77
N VAL A 126 13.23 -8.10 -4.02
CA VAL A 126 13.01 -6.70 -4.40
C VAL A 126 11.62 -6.50 -5.00
N SER A 127 10.97 -5.39 -4.65
CA SER A 127 9.69 -5.01 -5.24
C SER A 127 9.83 -4.73 -6.74
N LYS A 128 9.02 -5.39 -7.56
CA LYS A 128 8.82 -5.08 -8.99
C LYS A 128 7.34 -4.78 -9.24
N ALA A 129 7.04 -4.13 -10.36
CA ALA A 129 5.66 -3.75 -10.69
C ALA A 129 5.41 -3.85 -12.20
N ILE A 130 4.27 -4.43 -12.58
CA ILE A 130 3.73 -4.34 -13.94
C ILE A 130 2.59 -3.31 -13.91
N CYS A 131 2.57 -2.40 -14.88
CA CYS A 131 1.56 -1.35 -14.99
C CYS A 131 0.84 -1.45 -16.35
N LEU A 132 -0.49 -1.40 -16.33
CA LEU A 132 -1.32 -1.24 -17.51
C LEU A 132 -1.96 0.15 -17.48
N ILE A 133 -1.87 0.89 -18.59
CA ILE A 133 -2.43 2.24 -18.74
C ILE A 133 -3.61 2.16 -19.69
N THR A 134 -4.78 2.65 -19.28
CA THR A 134 -6.04 2.56 -20.03
C THR A 134 -6.79 3.92 -20.08
N PRO A 135 -7.59 4.16 -21.13
CA PRO A 135 -8.44 5.37 -21.21
C PRO A 135 -9.74 5.26 -20.39
N MET A 136 -10.09 4.08 -19.87
CA MET A 136 -11.26 3.88 -19.00
C MET A 136 -10.91 3.07 -17.74
N PRO A 137 -11.53 3.39 -16.58
CA PRO A 137 -11.17 2.83 -15.28
C PRO A 137 -11.72 1.41 -15.03
N PHE A 138 -11.41 0.43 -15.88
CA PHE A 138 -11.79 -0.97 -15.67
C PHE A 138 -10.88 -1.67 -14.64
N MET A 139 -10.97 -1.24 -13.38
CA MET A 139 -10.10 -1.69 -12.29
C MET A 139 -10.15 -3.20 -12.08
N HIS A 140 -11.31 -3.85 -12.06
CA HIS A 140 -11.41 -5.30 -11.85
C HIS A 140 -10.82 -6.08 -13.01
N ALA A 141 -11.08 -5.64 -14.24
CA ALA A 141 -10.53 -6.26 -15.45
C ALA A 141 -9.00 -6.18 -15.47
N CYS A 142 -8.45 -4.98 -15.25
CA CYS A 142 -7.00 -4.77 -15.24
C CYS A 142 -6.33 -5.52 -14.09
N LYS A 143 -6.93 -5.54 -12.89
CA LYS A 143 -6.45 -6.34 -11.75
C LYS A 143 -6.41 -7.84 -12.07
N ARG A 144 -7.48 -8.38 -12.67
CA ARG A 144 -7.56 -9.79 -13.09
C ARG A 144 -6.51 -10.11 -14.15
N PHE A 145 -6.38 -9.29 -15.19
CA PHE A 145 -5.41 -9.48 -16.26
C PHE A 145 -3.96 -9.45 -15.73
N LEU A 146 -3.59 -8.41 -14.98
CA LEU A 146 -2.24 -8.27 -14.41
C LEU A 146 -1.90 -9.40 -13.42
N SER A 147 -2.87 -9.84 -12.61
CA SER A 147 -2.69 -10.99 -11.71
C SER A 147 -2.43 -12.29 -12.48
N GLN A 148 -3.12 -12.48 -13.62
CA GLN A 148 -2.90 -13.64 -14.50
C GLN A 148 -1.56 -13.59 -15.23
N VAL A 149 -1.14 -12.43 -15.73
CA VAL A 149 0.18 -12.20 -16.33
C VAL A 149 1.29 -12.49 -15.32
N HIS A 150 1.20 -11.93 -14.11
CA HIS A 150 2.14 -12.24 -13.03
C HIS A 150 2.15 -13.73 -12.67
N ARG A 151 0.98 -14.37 -12.57
CA ARG A 151 0.88 -15.83 -12.34
C ARG A 151 1.59 -16.64 -13.43
N ALA A 152 1.54 -16.19 -14.69
CA ALA A 152 2.19 -16.86 -15.80
C ALA A 152 3.71 -16.69 -15.83
N VAL A 153 4.23 -15.55 -15.37
CA VAL A 153 5.68 -15.32 -15.24
C VAL A 153 6.30 -16.19 -14.13
N ILE A 154 5.58 -16.39 -13.01
CA ILE A 154 6.10 -17.18 -11.86
C ILE A 154 5.76 -18.68 -11.93
N SER A 155 4.93 -19.10 -12.88
CA SER A 155 4.45 -20.49 -12.97
C SER A 155 5.49 -21.41 -13.60
N HIS A 156 5.74 -22.57 -12.98
CA HIS A 156 6.52 -23.65 -13.61
C HIS A 156 5.84 -24.26 -14.84
N GLN A 157 4.50 -24.21 -14.91
CA GLN A 157 3.75 -24.64 -16.09
C GLN A 157 3.61 -23.46 -17.06
N PRO A 158 4.04 -23.59 -18.33
CA PRO A 158 3.91 -22.52 -19.31
C PRO A 158 2.43 -22.21 -19.61
N PRO A 159 2.09 -20.95 -19.92
CA PRO A 159 0.77 -20.58 -20.42
C PRO A 159 0.46 -21.22 -21.80
N PRO A 160 -0.82 -21.31 -22.20
CA PRO A 160 -1.22 -21.91 -23.48
C PRO A 160 -0.63 -21.26 -24.74
N LEU A 161 -0.31 -19.97 -24.69
CA LEU A 161 0.35 -19.20 -25.75
C LEU A 161 1.58 -18.47 -25.16
N PRO A 162 2.53 -17.99 -25.98
CA PRO A 162 3.59 -17.09 -25.53
C PRO A 162 3.03 -15.87 -24.78
N LEU A 163 3.77 -15.36 -23.79
CA LEU A 163 3.30 -14.25 -22.96
C LEU A 163 3.06 -12.98 -23.80
N GLU A 164 3.89 -12.81 -24.82
CA GLU A 164 3.86 -11.77 -25.84
C GLU A 164 2.53 -11.76 -26.60
N SER A 165 1.91 -12.92 -26.84
CA SER A 165 0.61 -13.01 -27.52
C SER A 165 -0.51 -12.40 -26.67
N TYR A 166 -0.51 -12.60 -25.35
CA TYR A 166 -1.49 -11.98 -24.44
C TYR A 166 -1.25 -10.47 -24.29
N ILE A 167 0.02 -10.05 -24.29
CA ILE A 167 0.40 -8.63 -24.28
C ILE A 167 -0.02 -7.95 -25.60
N TYR A 168 0.19 -8.60 -26.74
CA TYR A 168 -0.23 -8.10 -28.05
C TYR A 168 -1.75 -7.94 -28.12
N ASN A 169 -2.50 -9.00 -27.75
CA ASN A 169 -3.96 -8.99 -27.73
C ASN A 169 -4.52 -7.80 -26.92
N ILE A 170 -4.07 -7.60 -25.67
CA ILE A 170 -4.61 -6.51 -24.83
C ILE A 170 -4.23 -5.10 -25.33
N LEU A 171 -3.12 -4.95 -26.05
CA LEU A 171 -2.65 -3.65 -26.56
C LEU A 171 -3.23 -3.28 -27.94
N TYR A 172 -3.50 -4.27 -28.79
CA TYR A 172 -3.81 -4.03 -30.21
C TYR A 172 -5.13 -4.65 -30.70
N GLU A 173 -5.62 -5.73 -30.07
CA GLU A 173 -6.79 -6.47 -30.55
C GLU A 173 -8.04 -6.25 -29.69
N VAL A 174 -7.90 -6.07 -28.37
CA VAL A 174 -9.03 -5.85 -27.45
C VAL A 174 -9.57 -4.42 -27.59
N PRO A 175 -10.78 -4.21 -28.14
CA PRO A 175 -11.36 -2.88 -28.26
C PRO A 175 -11.89 -2.40 -26.91
N LEU A 176 -12.25 -1.12 -26.80
CA LEU A 176 -13.06 -0.64 -25.68
C LEU A 176 -14.54 -1.05 -25.87
N PRO A 177 -15.25 -1.48 -24.82
CA PRO A 177 -16.69 -1.73 -24.94
C PRO A 177 -17.46 -0.44 -25.32
N PRO A 178 -18.45 -0.54 -26.23
CA PRO A 178 -19.43 0.52 -26.47
C PRO A 178 -20.26 0.84 -25.21
N PRO A 179 -20.88 2.02 -25.09
CA PRO A 179 -21.79 2.34 -23.99
C PRO A 179 -22.94 1.33 -23.88
N GLY A 180 -23.29 0.94 -22.66
CA GLY A 180 -24.33 -0.06 -22.37
C GLY A 180 -23.99 -1.48 -22.84
N ARG A 181 -22.71 -1.81 -23.02
CA ARG A 181 -22.24 -3.14 -23.45
C ARG A 181 -21.16 -3.69 -22.54
N SER A 182 -21.11 -5.02 -22.50
CA SER A 182 -20.04 -5.79 -21.88
C SER A 182 -19.13 -6.42 -22.94
N LEU A 183 -17.84 -6.46 -22.64
CA LEU A 183 -16.80 -7.08 -23.46
C LEU A 183 -16.14 -8.18 -22.64
N LYS A 184 -16.09 -9.40 -23.21
CA LYS A 184 -15.34 -10.52 -22.65
C LYS A 184 -14.16 -10.81 -23.58
N PHE A 185 -12.94 -10.78 -23.04
CA PHE A 185 -11.72 -11.09 -23.79
C PHE A 185 -10.91 -12.19 -23.10
N HIS A 186 -9.96 -12.78 -23.82
CA HIS A 186 -9.10 -13.84 -23.30
C HIS A 186 -7.98 -13.25 -22.42
N GLY A 187 -8.02 -13.55 -21.12
CA GLY A 187 -6.84 -13.44 -20.26
C GLY A 187 -5.90 -14.63 -20.49
N VAL A 188 -4.83 -14.73 -19.69
CA VAL A 188 -3.81 -15.78 -19.84
C VAL A 188 -4.37 -17.19 -19.56
N TYR A 189 -5.25 -17.28 -18.56
CA TYR A 189 -5.82 -18.53 -18.05
C TYR A 189 -7.35 -18.49 -17.96
N GLU A 190 -7.91 -17.33 -17.63
CA GLU A 190 -9.33 -17.12 -17.40
C GLU A 190 -9.79 -15.90 -18.20
N PRO A 191 -10.98 -15.92 -18.82
CA PRO A 191 -11.50 -14.77 -19.55
C PRO A 191 -11.74 -13.59 -18.60
N VAL A 192 -11.49 -12.39 -19.10
CA VAL A 192 -11.66 -11.14 -18.37
C VAL A 192 -12.88 -10.40 -18.93
N LEU A 193 -13.67 -9.80 -18.05
CA LEU A 193 -14.90 -9.08 -18.38
C LEU A 193 -14.74 -7.59 -18.06
N CYS A 194 -15.09 -6.73 -19.02
CA CYS A 194 -15.31 -5.30 -18.83
C CYS A 194 -16.79 -5.00 -19.09
N GLN A 195 -17.40 -4.10 -18.32
CA GLN A 195 -18.74 -3.57 -18.60
C GLN A 195 -18.68 -2.04 -18.61
N ARG A 196 -19.28 -1.42 -19.63
CA ARG A 196 -19.42 0.04 -19.71
C ARG A 196 -20.89 0.42 -19.54
N PRO A 197 -21.23 1.27 -18.57
CA PRO A 197 -22.58 1.79 -18.40
C PRO A 197 -23.14 2.47 -19.65
N GLY A 198 -24.47 2.48 -19.75
CA GLY A 198 -25.24 3.23 -20.74
C GLY A 198 -25.19 4.74 -20.53
N VAL A 199 -25.70 5.50 -21.51
CA VAL A 199 -25.66 6.98 -21.49
C VAL A 199 -26.58 7.59 -20.43
N GLY A 200 -27.61 6.84 -19.98
CA GLY A 200 -28.52 7.22 -18.89
C GLY A 200 -28.28 6.47 -17.57
N GLU A 201 -27.16 5.76 -17.44
CA GLU A 201 -26.79 5.02 -16.23
C GLU A 201 -25.79 5.82 -15.37
N LEU A 202 -25.52 5.34 -14.16
CA LEU A 202 -24.48 5.92 -13.30
C LEU A 202 -23.10 5.82 -13.99
N PRO A 203 -22.17 6.77 -13.71
CA PRO A 203 -20.81 6.71 -14.22
C PRO A 203 -20.11 5.39 -13.89
N LEU A 204 -19.14 4.99 -14.72
CA LEU A 204 -18.35 3.77 -14.51
C LEU A 204 -17.61 3.80 -13.17
N ALA A 205 -18.14 3.07 -12.20
CA ALA A 205 -17.61 2.92 -10.85
C ALA A 205 -17.16 1.46 -10.62
N ASP A 206 -16.10 1.03 -11.31
CA ASP A 206 -15.53 -0.32 -11.18
C ASP A 206 -14.66 -0.49 -9.90
N PHE A 207 -14.88 0.35 -8.88
CA PHE A 207 -14.13 0.37 -7.63
C PHE A 207 -14.96 -0.26 -6.50
N PRO A 208 -14.36 -1.00 -5.55
CA PRO A 208 -15.10 -1.67 -4.49
C PRO A 208 -15.53 -0.65 -3.42
N LEU A 209 -16.66 0.02 -3.63
CA LEU A 209 -17.20 1.01 -2.68
C LEU A 209 -17.39 0.40 -1.28
N SER A 210 -17.76 -0.88 -1.20
CA SER A 210 -17.83 -1.63 0.06
C SER A 210 -16.53 -1.62 0.87
N GLU A 211 -15.38 -1.61 0.19
CA GLU A 211 -14.06 -1.54 0.82
C GLU A 211 -13.81 -0.14 1.39
N ALA A 212 -14.25 0.93 0.71
CA ALA A 212 -14.21 2.29 1.25
C ALA A 212 -15.08 2.42 2.51
N PHE A 213 -16.31 1.88 2.49
CA PHE A 213 -17.17 1.82 3.69
C PHE A 213 -16.53 1.01 4.83
N ARG A 214 -15.86 -0.10 4.51
CA ARG A 214 -15.19 -0.96 5.50
C ARG A 214 -13.95 -0.31 6.13
N LEU A 215 -13.18 0.47 5.36
CA LEU A 215 -11.94 1.10 5.80
C LEU A 215 -12.15 2.44 6.50
N LEU A 216 -13.10 3.25 6.02
CA LEU A 216 -13.36 4.60 6.54
C LEU A 216 -14.52 4.63 7.54
N GLY A 217 -15.49 3.73 7.42
CA GLY A 217 -16.76 3.84 8.14
C GLY A 217 -17.72 4.87 7.52
N VAL A 218 -18.98 4.83 7.94
CA VAL A 218 -20.04 5.69 7.36
C VAL A 218 -19.82 7.16 7.72
N GLU A 219 -19.48 7.47 8.96
CA GLU A 219 -19.31 8.85 9.44
C GLU A 219 -18.21 9.60 8.69
N ASN A 220 -17.01 8.99 8.56
CA ASN A 220 -15.90 9.59 7.81
C ASN A 220 -16.23 9.73 6.31
N LEU A 221 -17.01 8.80 5.73
CA LEU A 221 -17.45 8.95 4.34
C LEU A 221 -18.45 10.10 4.15
N VAL A 222 -19.37 10.31 5.10
CA VAL A 222 -20.26 11.48 5.10
C VAL A 222 -19.43 12.76 5.26
N GLN A 223 -18.44 12.77 6.17
CA GLN A 223 -17.53 13.91 6.33
C GLN A 223 -16.73 14.20 5.05
N ILE A 224 -16.14 13.19 4.41
CA ILE A 224 -15.45 13.32 3.12
C ILE A 224 -16.41 13.87 2.06
N PHE A 225 -17.64 13.38 1.98
CA PHE A 225 -18.65 13.88 1.05
C PHE A 225 -19.01 15.36 1.32
N THR A 226 -19.19 15.75 2.58
CA THR A 226 -19.38 17.16 2.97
C THR A 226 -18.17 18.02 2.59
N CYS A 227 -16.94 17.56 2.83
CA CYS A 227 -15.73 18.26 2.43
C CYS A 227 -15.62 18.42 0.90
N VAL A 228 -16.05 17.41 0.12
CA VAL A 228 -16.11 17.49 -1.36
C VAL A 228 -17.16 18.52 -1.80
N LEU A 229 -18.35 18.55 -1.19
CA LEU A 229 -19.39 19.53 -1.50
C LEU A 229 -19.01 20.98 -1.13
N LEU A 230 -18.09 21.15 -0.17
CA LEU A 230 -17.52 22.43 0.24
C LEU A 230 -16.21 22.78 -0.49
N GLU A 231 -15.84 22.02 -1.53
CA GLU A 231 -14.61 22.17 -2.32
C GLU A 231 -13.31 22.23 -1.47
N MET A 232 -13.31 21.55 -0.32
CA MET A 232 -12.17 21.54 0.59
C MET A 232 -11.00 20.69 0.06
N GLN A 233 -9.78 21.03 0.48
CA GLN A 233 -8.61 20.19 0.25
C GLN A 233 -8.66 18.97 1.18
N ILE A 234 -8.72 17.77 0.58
CA ILE A 234 -8.81 16.50 1.31
C ILE A 234 -7.54 15.69 1.09
N LEU A 235 -6.89 15.27 2.18
CA LEU A 235 -5.77 14.33 2.16
C LEU A 235 -6.21 13.02 2.83
N LEU A 236 -6.12 11.91 2.10
CA LEU A 236 -6.32 10.57 2.63
C LEU A 236 -4.96 9.88 2.80
N TYR A 237 -4.72 9.31 3.98
CA TYR A 237 -3.51 8.56 4.30
C TYR A 237 -3.86 7.09 4.59
N SER A 238 -3.02 6.18 4.09
CA SER A 238 -3.11 4.74 4.35
C SER A 238 -1.70 4.17 4.41
N GLN A 239 -1.47 3.27 5.37
CA GLN A 239 -0.14 2.76 5.73
C GLN A 239 0.40 1.72 4.75
#